data_AF-A0A1S8KJV9-F1
#
_entry.id   AF-A0A1S8KJV9-F1
#
_cell.length_a   1.000
_cell.length_b   1.000
_cell.length_c   1.000
_cell.angle_alpha   90.00
_cell.angle_beta   90.00
_cell.angle_gamma   90.00
#
_symmetry.space_group_name_H-M   'P 1'
#
loop_
_entity.id
_entity.type
_entity.pdbx_description
1 polymer ?
#
loop_
_entity_poly.entity_id
_entity_poly.type
_entity_poly.pdbx_seq_one_letter_code
_entity_poly.pdbx_strand_id
1 'polypeptide(L)'
;MKIVGVTACPTGIAHTYMSAEKLEVTARNLNHQAKFETQGVKTENQLSEQEIKEADAIILAVDKEIELDRFAGKKVKRVSTSRAIKEPQVVIDEALRDIGVFVVSNEKEPAANEKKPTIYNHFMNGVNYMLPFVIAGGIIIALSFAFGITAADPNSADYNVLAAAFSRIGGDTAFAMMVPAL
;
A
#
# COMPACT_ATOMS: atom_id res chain seq x y z
N MET A 1 -19.57 12.21 -19.41
CA MET A 1 -18.83 10.94 -19.61
C MET A 1 -19.12 10.02 -18.46
N LYS A 2 -19.09 8.71 -18.69
CA LYS A 2 -19.29 7.65 -17.69
C LYS A 2 -17.93 7.11 -17.26
N ILE A 3 -17.56 7.39 -16.02
CA ILE A 3 -16.32 6.97 -15.40
C ILE A 3 -16.63 5.83 -14.46
N VAL A 4 -15.91 4.72 -14.58
CA VAL A 4 -16.02 3.63 -13.61
C VAL A 4 -14.65 3.28 -13.07
N GLY A 5 -14.60 2.62 -11.92
CA GLY A 5 -13.30 2.25 -11.37
C GLY A 5 -13.35 1.35 -10.16
N VAL A 6 -12.16 0.98 -9.72
CA VAL A 6 -11.96 0.19 -8.50
C VAL A 6 -11.01 0.95 -7.59
N THR A 7 -11.35 1.01 -6.30
CA THR A 7 -10.43 1.49 -5.26
C THR A 7 -10.09 0.37 -4.29
N ALA A 8 -8.81 0.27 -3.90
CA ALA A 8 -8.38 -0.79 -3.00
C ALA A 8 -7.07 -0.45 -2.26
N CYS A 9 -7.08 -0.51 -0.94
CA CYS A 9 -5.89 -0.33 -0.10
C CYS A 9 -5.67 -1.58 0.78
N PRO A 10 -4.43 -2.13 0.90
CA PRO A 10 -4.18 -3.33 1.70
C PRO A 10 -4.39 -3.09 3.20
N THR A 11 -4.15 -1.86 3.67
CA THR A 11 -4.26 -1.48 5.09
C THR A 11 -5.68 -1.08 5.52
N GLY A 12 -6.69 -1.26 4.65
CA GLY A 12 -8.10 -1.25 5.07
C GLY A 12 -9.00 -0.17 4.43
N ILE A 13 -9.95 0.29 5.23
CA ILE A 13 -11.17 1.01 4.79
C ILE A 13 -10.90 2.46 4.38
N ALA A 14 -10.08 3.21 5.11
CA ALA A 14 -10.01 4.66 4.98
C ALA A 14 -9.62 5.11 3.56
N HIS A 15 -8.43 4.73 3.09
CA HIS A 15 -8.00 5.14 1.76
C HIS A 15 -8.85 4.55 0.63
N THR A 16 -9.42 3.36 0.82
CA THR A 16 -10.33 2.73 -0.14
C THR A 16 -11.58 3.60 -0.35
N TYR A 17 -12.28 3.94 0.74
CA TYR A 17 -13.50 4.75 0.67
C TYR A 17 -13.21 6.21 0.32
N MET A 18 -12.17 6.82 0.91
CA MET A 18 -11.80 8.20 0.64
C MET A 18 -11.42 8.41 -0.83
N SER A 19 -10.75 7.44 -1.46
CA SER A 19 -10.43 7.51 -2.88
C SER A 19 -11.69 7.47 -3.73
N ALA A 20 -12.60 6.53 -3.44
CA ALA A 20 -13.85 6.40 -4.18
C ALA A 20 -14.70 7.67 -4.06
N GLU A 21 -14.92 8.15 -2.83
CA GLU A 21 -15.70 9.35 -2.56
C GLU A 21 -15.10 10.58 -3.26
N LYS A 22 -13.78 10.80 -3.14
CA LYS A 22 -13.15 11.96 -3.78
C LYS A 22 -13.22 11.90 -5.30
N LEU A 23 -13.02 10.73 -5.91
CA LEU A 23 -13.14 10.57 -7.35
C LEU A 23 -14.60 10.79 -7.81
N GLU A 24 -15.58 10.24 -7.08
CA GLU A 24 -17.00 10.41 -7.42
C GLU A 24 -17.47 11.86 -7.27
N VAL A 25 -17.12 12.52 -6.17
CA VAL A 25 -17.47 13.93 -5.93
C VAL A 25 -16.82 14.82 -6.99
N THR A 26 -15.53 14.59 -7.28
CA THR A 26 -14.82 15.39 -8.29
C THR A 26 -15.39 15.16 -9.68
N ALA A 27 -15.68 13.92 -10.06
CA ALA A 27 -16.33 13.62 -11.34
C ALA A 27 -17.70 14.29 -11.45
N ARG A 28 -18.51 14.26 -10.39
CA ARG A 28 -19.81 14.96 -10.33
C ARG A 28 -19.63 16.47 -10.51
N ASN A 29 -18.64 17.08 -9.86
CA ASN A 29 -18.32 18.50 -10.03
C ASN A 29 -17.89 18.87 -11.46
N LEU A 30 -17.32 17.91 -12.20
CA LEU A 30 -16.96 18.04 -13.62
C LEU A 30 -18.10 17.66 -14.58
N ASN A 31 -19.33 17.48 -14.09
CA ASN A 31 -20.49 17.02 -14.86
C ASN A 31 -20.29 15.65 -15.52
N HIS A 32 -19.65 14.73 -14.81
CA HIS A 32 -19.47 13.34 -15.22
C HIS A 32 -20.21 12.39 -14.28
N GLN A 33 -20.67 11.27 -14.82
CA GLN A 33 -21.20 10.17 -14.02
C GLN A 33 -20.02 9.31 -13.56
N ALA A 34 -19.99 8.96 -12.28
CA ALA A 34 -18.93 8.15 -11.71
C ALA A 34 -19.48 7.07 -10.80
N LYS A 35 -18.93 5.86 -10.89
CA LYS A 35 -19.19 4.75 -9.96
C LYS A 35 -17.89 4.02 -9.66
N PHE A 36 -17.56 3.90 -8.37
CA PHE A 36 -16.37 3.18 -7.94
C PHE A 36 -16.72 1.98 -7.06
N GLU A 37 -16.23 0.81 -7.45
CA GLU A 37 -16.23 -0.40 -6.64
C GLU A 37 -15.13 -0.28 -5.57
N THR A 38 -15.49 -0.50 -4.31
CA THR A 38 -14.55 -0.44 -3.18
C THR A 38 -14.17 -1.85 -2.77
N GLN A 39 -12.87 -2.16 -2.71
CA GLN A 39 -12.35 -3.47 -2.31
C GLN A 39 -11.49 -3.36 -1.04
N GLY A 40 -12.15 -3.05 0.09
CA GLY A 40 -11.52 -2.96 1.41
C GLY A 40 -11.57 -4.29 2.16
N VAL A 41 -12.16 -4.28 3.36
CA VAL A 41 -12.49 -5.50 4.12
C VAL A 41 -13.64 -6.27 3.47
N LYS A 42 -14.54 -5.54 2.82
CA LYS A 42 -15.62 -6.09 1.99
C LYS A 42 -15.60 -5.40 0.64
N THR A 43 -16.12 -6.10 -0.37
CA THR A 43 -16.38 -5.51 -1.68
C THR A 43 -17.76 -4.89 -1.68
N GLU A 44 -17.86 -3.61 -2.04
CA GLU A 44 -19.12 -2.88 -2.16
C GLU A 44 -19.19 -2.14 -3.50
N ASN A 45 -20.40 -1.77 -3.92
CA ASN A 45 -20.65 -1.10 -5.20
C ASN A 45 -20.07 -1.80 -6.43
N GLN A 46 -20.11 -3.14 -6.41
CA GLN A 46 -19.51 -3.97 -7.45
C GLN A 46 -19.94 -3.52 -8.85
N LEU A 47 -18.96 -3.37 -9.74
CA LEU A 47 -19.22 -3.01 -11.12
C LEU A 47 -19.82 -4.20 -11.87
N SER A 48 -20.91 -3.93 -12.58
CA SER A 48 -21.48 -4.85 -13.55
C SER A 48 -20.69 -4.82 -14.87
N GLU A 49 -20.76 -5.89 -15.64
CA GLU A 49 -20.13 -5.96 -16.97
C GLU A 49 -20.63 -4.85 -17.91
N GLN A 50 -21.92 -4.51 -17.82
CA GLN A 50 -22.51 -3.44 -18.62
C GLN A 50 -21.93 -2.07 -18.27
N GLU A 51 -21.71 -1.79 -16.99
CA GLU A 51 -21.08 -0.54 -16.56
C GLU A 51 -19.64 -0.40 -17.05
N ILE A 52 -18.89 -1.50 -17.04
CA ILE A 52 -17.51 -1.54 -17.58
C ILE A 52 -17.52 -1.39 -19.11
N LYS A 53 -18.51 -1.99 -19.79
CA LYS A 53 -18.62 -1.91 -21.25
C LYS A 53 -18.94 -0.50 -21.73
N GLU A 54 -19.85 0.18 -21.05
CA GLU A 54 -20.32 1.54 -21.36
C GLU A 54 -19.41 2.66 -20.82
N ALA A 55 -18.37 2.32 -20.04
CA ALA A 55 -17.47 3.32 -19.49
C ALA A 55 -16.63 4.00 -20.58
N ASP A 56 -16.58 5.33 -20.54
CA ASP A 56 -15.70 6.15 -21.37
C ASP A 56 -14.26 6.13 -20.82
N ALA A 57 -14.11 6.02 -19.50
CA ALA A 57 -12.82 5.91 -18.83
C ALA A 57 -12.91 4.97 -17.62
N ILE A 58 -11.83 4.20 -17.41
CA ILE A 58 -11.71 3.28 -16.28
C ILE A 58 -10.52 3.68 -15.42
N ILE A 59 -10.73 3.90 -14.12
CA ILE A 59 -9.70 4.31 -13.16
C ILE A 59 -9.52 3.22 -12.09
N LEU A 60 -8.30 2.74 -11.92
CA LEU A 60 -7.92 1.78 -10.90
C LEU A 60 -7.05 2.49 -9.86
N ALA A 61 -7.66 2.94 -8.76
CA ALA A 61 -6.96 3.59 -7.65
C ALA A 61 -6.60 2.53 -6.58
N VAL A 62 -5.51 1.80 -6.80
CA VAL A 62 -5.22 0.58 -6.05
C VAL A 62 -3.77 0.53 -5.55
N ASP A 63 -3.61 0.15 -4.29
CA ASP A 63 -2.31 -0.12 -3.64
C ASP A 63 -2.11 -1.62 -3.33
N LYS A 64 -3.00 -2.48 -3.87
CA LYS A 64 -2.91 -3.94 -3.81
C LYS A 64 -3.18 -4.54 -5.19
N GLU A 65 -2.87 -5.81 -5.36
CA GLU A 65 -3.26 -6.55 -6.57
C GLU A 65 -4.78 -6.79 -6.59
N ILE A 66 -5.37 -6.65 -7.76
CA ILE A 66 -6.81 -6.85 -8.02
C ILE A 66 -6.98 -7.65 -9.31
N GLU A 67 -8.11 -8.34 -9.43
CA GLU A 67 -8.47 -9.07 -10.64
C GLU A 67 -8.78 -8.09 -11.79
N LEU A 68 -8.10 -8.28 -12.93
CA LEU A 68 -8.21 -7.38 -14.09
C LEU A 68 -9.01 -7.99 -15.25
N ASP A 69 -9.38 -9.28 -15.16
CA ASP A 69 -10.02 -10.05 -16.23
C ASP A 69 -11.27 -9.35 -16.78
N ARG A 70 -12.07 -8.74 -15.89
CA ARG A 70 -13.28 -7.97 -16.26
C ARG A 70 -13.01 -6.68 -17.03
N PHE A 71 -11.78 -6.19 -17.04
CA PHE A 71 -11.35 -5.00 -17.78
C PHE A 71 -10.56 -5.33 -19.05
N ALA A 72 -10.49 -6.61 -19.44
CA ALA A 72 -9.71 -7.02 -20.60
C ALA A 72 -10.13 -6.30 -21.89
N GLY A 73 -9.14 -5.88 -22.68
CA GLY A 73 -9.30 -5.08 -23.89
C GLY A 73 -9.67 -3.60 -23.64
N LYS A 74 -9.85 -3.18 -22.39
CA LYS A 74 -10.16 -1.78 -22.05
C LYS A 74 -8.90 -0.99 -21.69
N LYS A 75 -8.92 0.31 -22.00
CA LYS A 75 -7.92 1.27 -21.51
C LYS A 75 -8.21 1.59 -20.05
N VAL A 76 -7.22 1.41 -19.19
CA VAL A 76 -7.33 1.64 -17.75
C VAL A 76 -6.24 2.58 -17.27
N LYS A 77 -6.62 3.52 -16.41
CA LYS A 77 -5.71 4.42 -15.71
C LYS A 77 -5.44 3.88 -14.31
N ARG A 78 -4.24 3.36 -14.06
CA ARG A 78 -3.85 2.89 -12.72
C ARG A 78 -3.09 3.95 -11.95
N VAL A 79 -3.49 4.20 -10.71
CA VAL A 79 -2.86 5.14 -9.77
C VAL A 79 -2.91 4.57 -8.35
N SER A 80 -2.13 5.14 -7.43
CA SER A 80 -2.25 4.82 -6.00
C SER A 80 -3.51 5.44 -5.38
N THR A 81 -4.00 4.87 -4.28
CA THR A 81 -5.12 5.48 -3.53
C THR A 81 -4.75 6.87 -3.01
N SER A 82 -3.51 7.05 -2.56
CA SER A 82 -3.00 8.34 -2.09
C SER A 82 -3.05 9.42 -3.19
N ARG A 83 -2.70 9.06 -4.43
CA ARG A 83 -2.77 9.99 -5.57
C ARG A 83 -4.22 10.33 -5.91
N ALA A 84 -5.12 9.34 -5.93
CA ALA A 84 -6.55 9.58 -6.12
C ALA A 84 -7.14 10.52 -5.05
N ILE A 85 -6.64 10.47 -3.82
CA ILE A 85 -7.08 11.35 -2.74
C ILE A 85 -6.53 12.77 -2.87
N LYS A 86 -5.26 12.92 -3.27
CA LYS A 86 -4.57 14.22 -3.34
C LYS A 86 -4.89 14.99 -4.62
N GLU A 87 -5.04 14.28 -5.73
CA GLU A 87 -5.12 14.87 -7.07
C GLU A 87 -6.28 14.27 -7.91
N PRO A 88 -7.53 14.17 -7.39
CA PRO A 88 -8.62 13.46 -8.07
C PRO A 88 -8.94 14.04 -9.45
N GLN A 89 -8.89 15.37 -9.60
CA GLN A 89 -9.18 16.04 -10.88
C GLN A 89 -8.14 15.70 -11.94
N VAL A 90 -6.85 15.72 -11.57
CA VAL A 90 -5.75 15.37 -12.47
C VAL A 90 -5.87 13.91 -12.91
N VAL A 91 -6.20 13.00 -11.98
CA VAL A 91 -6.40 11.58 -12.31
C VAL A 91 -7.55 11.38 -13.28
N ILE A 92 -8.67 12.10 -13.08
CA ILE A 92 -9.83 12.05 -14.00
C ILE A 92 -9.45 12.60 -15.37
N ASP A 93 -8.82 13.77 -15.44
CA ASP A 93 -8.42 14.39 -16.70
C ASP A 93 -7.41 13.51 -17.48
N GLU A 94 -6.44 12.91 -16.78
CA GLU A 94 -5.50 11.96 -17.38
C GLU A 94 -6.23 10.73 -17.94
N ALA A 95 -7.20 10.20 -17.22
CA ALA A 95 -7.97 9.04 -17.66
C ALA A 95 -8.84 9.35 -18.89
N LEU A 96 -9.47 10.53 -18.94
CA LEU A 96 -10.30 10.96 -20.07
C LEU A 96 -9.47 11.30 -21.32
N ARG A 97 -8.21 11.70 -21.15
CA ARG A 97 -7.29 12.05 -22.23
C ARG A 97 -6.37 10.90 -22.64
N ASP A 98 -6.58 9.70 -22.12
CA ASP A 98 -5.72 8.53 -22.34
C ASP A 98 -4.23 8.75 -21.99
N ILE A 99 -3.94 9.60 -21.00
CA ILE A 99 -2.56 9.88 -20.57
C ILE A 99 -2.12 8.82 -19.55
N GLY A 100 -1.09 8.05 -19.87
CA GLY A 100 -0.55 7.03 -18.97
C GLY A 100 -1.55 5.92 -18.65
N VAL A 101 -2.43 5.60 -19.60
CA VAL A 101 -3.31 4.43 -19.57
C VAL A 101 -2.61 3.25 -20.21
N PHE A 102 -2.97 2.04 -19.81
CA PHE A 102 -2.56 0.81 -20.49
C PHE A 102 -3.80 0.01 -20.89
N VAL A 103 -3.67 -0.84 -21.91
CA VAL A 103 -4.72 -1.77 -22.31
C VAL A 103 -4.53 -3.05 -21.51
N VAL A 104 -5.57 -3.49 -20.82
CA VAL A 104 -5.54 -4.80 -20.14
C VAL A 104 -5.52 -5.89 -21.23
N SER A 105 -4.48 -6.69 -21.28
CA SER A 105 -4.36 -7.78 -22.25
C SER A 105 -5.43 -8.83 -22.02
N ASN A 106 -6.00 -9.35 -23.12
CA ASN A 106 -7.07 -10.36 -23.13
C ASN A 106 -6.51 -11.80 -23.18
N GLU A 107 -5.19 -11.92 -23.14
CA GLU A 107 -4.53 -13.19 -23.15
C GLU A 107 -4.41 -13.66 -21.70
N LYS A 108 -5.00 -14.83 -21.42
CA LYS A 108 -4.37 -15.80 -20.52
C LYS A 108 -3.02 -16.17 -21.14
N GLU A 109 -2.07 -15.23 -21.16
CA GLU A 109 -0.68 -15.58 -21.34
C GLU A 109 -0.32 -16.53 -20.19
N PRO A 110 0.33 -17.65 -20.47
CA PRO A 110 0.76 -18.56 -19.42
C PRO A 110 1.85 -17.86 -18.63
N ALA A 111 1.49 -17.16 -17.54
CA ALA A 111 2.37 -16.59 -16.52
C ALA A 111 3.81 -16.31 -17.03
N ALA A 112 3.94 -15.48 -18.07
CA ALA A 112 5.24 -15.22 -18.66
C ALA A 112 5.84 -14.02 -17.91
N ASN A 113 6.71 -14.36 -16.96
CA ASN A 113 7.39 -13.48 -16.01
C ASN A 113 6.52 -12.90 -14.88
N GLU A 114 6.01 -13.80 -14.02
CA GLU A 114 6.51 -13.69 -12.65
C GLU A 114 8.03 -13.59 -12.78
N LYS A 115 8.62 -12.43 -12.50
CA LYS A 115 10.06 -12.40 -12.19
C LYS A 115 10.20 -13.46 -11.11
N LYS A 116 10.66 -14.66 -11.48
CA LYS A 116 10.96 -15.75 -10.54
C LYS A 116 11.53 -15.04 -9.35
N PRO A 117 10.92 -15.13 -8.15
CA PRO A 117 11.42 -14.37 -7.04
C PRO A 117 12.86 -14.81 -6.89
N THR A 118 13.75 -13.93 -7.34
CA THR A 118 15.17 -14.24 -7.37
C THR A 118 15.49 -14.52 -5.91
N ILE A 119 16.42 -15.42 -5.59
CA ILE A 119 16.85 -15.61 -4.19
C ILE A 119 17.11 -14.24 -3.52
N TYR A 120 17.59 -13.27 -4.32
CA TYR A 120 17.65 -11.85 -3.98
C TYR A 120 16.33 -11.21 -3.51
N ASN A 121 15.21 -11.39 -4.21
CA ASN A 121 13.90 -10.83 -3.82
C ASN A 121 13.40 -11.44 -2.50
N HIS A 122 13.58 -12.74 -2.29
CA HIS A 122 13.25 -13.38 -0.99
C HIS A 122 14.12 -12.84 0.13
N PHE A 123 15.43 -12.70 -0.12
CA PHE A 123 16.35 -12.12 0.84
C PHE A 123 16.01 -10.65 1.15
N MET A 124 15.73 -9.84 0.13
CA MET A 124 15.35 -8.44 0.31
C MET A 124 14.02 -8.28 1.04
N ASN A 125 13.06 -9.19 0.82
CA ASN A 125 11.81 -9.21 1.57
C ASN A 125 12.05 -9.57 3.05
N GLY A 126 12.88 -10.59 3.34
CA GLY A 126 13.28 -10.92 4.71
C GLY A 126 13.95 -9.75 5.44
N VAL A 127 14.88 -9.05 4.77
CA VAL A 127 15.54 -7.84 5.32
C VAL A 127 14.52 -6.72 5.56
N ASN A 128 13.59 -6.49 4.64
CA ASN A 128 12.54 -5.48 4.81
C ASN A 128 11.62 -5.78 6.00
N TYR A 129 11.32 -7.06 6.27
CA TYR A 129 10.54 -7.46 7.45
C TYR A 129 11.31 -7.30 8.78
N MET A 130 12.65 -7.38 8.75
CA MET A 130 13.50 -7.14 9.92
C MET A 130 13.71 -5.66 10.22
N LEU A 131 13.70 -4.81 9.19
CA LEU A 131 14.07 -3.40 9.27
C LEU A 131 13.30 -2.61 10.36
N PRO A 132 11.98 -2.77 10.56
CA PRO A 132 11.25 -2.09 11.62
C PRO A 132 11.76 -2.44 13.03
N PHE A 133 12.14 -3.70 13.28
CA PHE A 133 12.65 -4.15 14.58
C PHE A 133 14.06 -3.63 14.84
N VAL A 134 14.91 -3.61 13.82
CA VAL A 134 16.27 -3.05 13.92
C VAL A 134 16.22 -1.55 14.21
N ILE A 135 15.36 -0.81 13.49
CA ILE A 135 15.20 0.63 13.70
C ILE A 135 14.63 0.90 15.11
N ALA A 136 13.56 0.21 15.50
CA ALA A 136 12.95 0.39 16.82
C ALA A 136 13.89 0.00 17.96
N GLY A 137 14.57 -1.15 17.86
CA GLY A 137 15.53 -1.64 18.85
C GLY A 137 16.72 -0.68 19.00
N GLY A 138 17.29 -0.20 17.90
CA GLY A 138 18.38 0.77 17.91
C GLY A 138 18.01 2.09 18.58
N ILE A 139 16.81 2.62 18.31
CA ILE A 139 16.32 3.85 18.96
C ILE A 139 16.14 3.63 20.47
N ILE A 140 15.60 2.49 20.88
CA ILE A 140 15.39 2.17 22.31
C ILE A 140 16.74 2.00 23.05
N ILE A 141 17.74 1.37 22.43
CA ILE A 141 19.10 1.30 23.01
C ILE A 141 19.72 2.69 23.12
N ALA A 142 19.55 3.55 22.11
CA ALA A 142 20.06 4.91 22.17
C ALA A 142 19.46 5.70 23.36
N LEU A 143 18.19 5.47 23.68
CA LEU A 143 17.54 6.04 24.87
C LEU A 143 18.12 5.48 26.17
N SER A 144 18.58 4.22 26.20
CA SER A 144 19.31 3.65 27.34
C SER A 144 20.63 4.41 27.58
N PHE A 145 21.41 4.62 26.53
CA PHE A 145 22.70 5.31 26.62
C PHE A 145 22.61 6.79 26.97
N ALA A 146 21.44 7.43 26.79
CA ALA A 146 21.21 8.79 27.26
C ALA A 146 21.31 8.93 28.79
N PHE A 147 21.11 7.83 29.54
CA PHE A 147 21.30 7.79 31.00
C PHE A 147 22.76 7.49 31.42
N GLY A 148 23.63 7.19 30.47
CA GLY A 148 25.02 6.78 30.70
C GLY A 148 25.32 5.41 30.08
N ILE A 149 26.55 5.23 29.58
CA ILE A 149 26.96 4.02 28.85
C ILE A 149 26.91 2.77 29.74
N THR A 150 27.17 2.92 31.04
CA THR A 150 27.15 1.85 32.05
C THR A 150 25.87 1.81 32.87
N ALA A 151 24.89 2.69 32.60
CA ALA A 151 23.69 2.83 33.43
C ALA A 151 22.74 1.61 33.35
N ALA A 152 22.91 0.74 32.35
CA ALA A 152 22.16 -0.50 32.22
C ALA A 152 22.75 -1.67 33.02
N ASP A 153 24.00 -1.58 33.52
CA ASP A 153 24.66 -2.63 34.28
C ASP A 153 24.25 -2.57 35.77
N PRO A 154 23.61 -3.62 36.32
CA PRO A 154 23.21 -3.68 37.74
C PRO A 154 24.37 -3.50 38.74
N ASN A 155 25.62 -3.70 38.30
CA ASN A 155 26.81 -3.56 39.13
C ASN A 155 27.50 -2.20 39.01
N SER A 156 27.01 -1.32 38.12
CA SER A 156 27.52 0.04 37.95
C SER A 156 27.04 0.97 39.05
N ALA A 157 27.89 1.92 39.45
CA ALA A 157 27.50 2.99 40.37
C ALA A 157 26.40 3.90 39.79
N ASP A 158 26.31 3.97 38.46
CA ASP A 158 25.35 4.81 37.72
C ASP A 158 24.10 4.01 37.28
N TYR A 159 23.84 2.86 37.92
CA TYR A 159 22.73 1.99 37.53
C TYR A 159 21.37 2.69 37.57
N ASN A 160 20.62 2.54 36.49
CA ASN A 160 19.27 3.06 36.36
C ASN A 160 18.34 1.96 35.81
N VAL A 161 17.25 1.70 36.55
CA VAL A 161 16.27 0.67 36.20
C VAL A 161 15.61 0.92 34.83
N LEU A 162 15.36 2.19 34.46
CA LEU A 162 14.81 2.53 33.15
C LEU A 162 15.84 2.32 32.04
N ALA A 163 17.10 2.68 32.28
CA ALA A 163 18.18 2.42 31.32
C ALA A 163 18.36 0.92 31.07
N ALA A 164 18.31 0.11 32.14
CA ALA A 164 18.36 -1.35 32.04
C ALA A 164 17.13 -1.93 31.31
N ALA A 165 15.94 -1.39 31.57
CA ALA A 165 14.72 -1.79 30.86
C ALA A 165 14.82 -1.47 29.36
N PHE A 166 15.27 -0.27 28.99
CA PHE A 166 15.47 0.11 27.59
C PHE A 166 16.56 -0.74 26.92
N SER A 167 17.68 -1.00 27.60
CA SER A 167 18.74 -1.85 27.08
C SER A 167 18.24 -3.28 26.81
N ARG A 168 17.47 -3.86 27.75
CA ARG A 168 16.88 -5.19 27.60
C ARG A 168 15.82 -5.24 26.50
N ILE A 169 14.96 -4.23 26.39
CA ILE A 169 13.93 -4.18 25.36
C ILE A 169 14.58 -4.02 23.98
N GLY A 170 15.43 -3.02 23.82
CA GLY A 170 16.04 -2.69 22.53
C GLY A 170 17.12 -3.69 22.11
N GLY A 171 17.93 -4.18 23.03
CA GLY A 171 19.03 -5.13 22.80
C GLY A 171 18.56 -6.57 22.79
N ASP A 172 18.18 -7.10 23.96
CA ASP A 172 17.94 -8.53 24.10
C ASP A 172 16.64 -8.99 23.43
N THR A 173 15.58 -8.18 23.46
CA THR A 173 14.28 -8.62 22.94
C THR A 173 14.03 -8.23 21.48
N ALA A 174 14.32 -6.99 21.09
CA ALA A 174 14.04 -6.53 19.72
C ALA A 174 14.97 -7.18 18.69
N PHE A 175 16.26 -7.38 19.01
CA PHE A 175 17.16 -8.12 18.12
C PHE A 175 16.93 -9.63 18.15
N ALA A 176 16.45 -10.22 19.26
CA ALA A 176 16.07 -11.63 19.29
C ALA A 176 14.83 -11.94 18.43
N MET A 177 13.93 -10.95 18.25
CA MET A 177 12.78 -11.07 17.35
C MET A 177 13.16 -10.96 15.87
N MET A 178 14.43 -10.63 15.56
CA MET A 178 15.01 -10.63 14.22
C MET A 178 15.30 -12.07 13.74
N VAL A 179 14.27 -12.93 13.74
CA VAL A 179 14.37 -14.30 13.20
C VAL A 179 14.38 -14.25 11.68
N PRO A 180 15.28 -14.97 10.98
CA PRO A 180 15.26 -15.08 9.53
C PRO A 180 13.91 -15.58 9.01
N ALA A 181 13.08 -14.66 8.52
CA ALA A 181 11.95 -14.98 7.66
C ALA A 181 12.51 -15.14 6.24
N LEU A 182 12.91 -16.37 5.91
CA LEU A 182 13.30 -16.80 4.55
C LEU A 182 12.05 -17.24 3.77
#